data_AF-A0A428H7T1-F1
#
_entry.id   AF-A0A428H7T1-F1
#
_cell.length_a   1.000
_cell.length_b   1.000
_cell.length_c   1.000
_cell.angle_alpha   90.00
_cell.angle_beta   90.00
_cell.angle_gamma   90.00
#
_symmetry.space_group_name_H-M   'P 1'
#
loop_
_entity.id
_entity.type
_entity.pdbx_description
1 polymer ?
#
loop_
_entity_poly.entity_id
_entity_poly.type
_entity_poly.pdbx_seq_one_letter_code
_entity_poly.pdbx_strand_id
1 'polypeptide(L)' 'MTVVIKSMETPEEIESKSLVHWKAWREAYDDLLPAEFQETMTLERC' A
#
# COMPACT_ATOMS: atom_id res chain seq x y z
N MET A 1 -23.19 -1.44 -14.17
CA MET A 1 -22.19 -2.16 -13.35
C MET A 1 -22.22 -1.53 -11.97
N THR A 2 -22.56 -2.30 -10.94
CA THR A 2 -22.64 -1.79 -9.56
C THR A 2 -21.39 -2.25 -8.82
N VAL A 3 -20.54 -1.32 -8.41
CA VAL A 3 -19.35 -1.61 -7.60
C VAL A 3 -19.74 -1.43 -6.13
N VAL A 4 -19.55 -2.48 -5.33
CA VAL A 4 -19.79 -2.45 -3.89
C VAL A 4 -18.44 -2.50 -3.19
N ILE A 5 -18.15 -1.49 -2.37
CA ILE A 5 -16.97 -1.47 -1.51
C ILE A 5 -17.33 -2.21 -0.23
N LYS A 6 -16.69 -3.36 0.02
CA LYS A 6 -16.82 -4.10 1.27
C LYS A 6 -15.69 -3.74 2.23
N SER A 7 -15.96 -3.82 3.52
CA SER A 7 -14.93 -3.75 4.55
C SER A 7 -14.03 -4.98 4.50
N MET A 8 -12.78 -4.80 4.93
CA MET A 8 -11.87 -5.89 5.26
C MET A 8 -12.19 -6.36 6.67
N GLU A 9 -12.31 -7.65 6.87
CA GLU A 9 -12.76 -8.27 8.12
C GLU A 9 -11.68 -9.19 8.72
N THR A 10 -10.80 -9.75 7.88
CA THR A 10 -9.74 -10.65 8.35
C THR A 10 -8.37 -9.96 8.32
N PRO A 11 -7.42 -10.40 9.18
CA PRO A 11 -6.04 -9.93 9.10
C PRO A 11 -5.41 -10.14 7.72
N GLU A 12 -5.67 -11.29 7.09
CA GLU A 12 -5.16 -11.61 5.76
C GLU A 12 -5.67 -10.62 4.69
N GLU A 13 -6.93 -10.20 4.75
CA GLU A 13 -7.48 -9.19 3.84
C GLU A 13 -6.78 -7.84 4.02
N ILE A 14 -6.53 -7.45 5.27
CA ILE A 14 -5.87 -6.19 5.62
C ILE A 14 -4.41 -6.23 5.16
N GLU A 15 -3.66 -7.27 5.53
CA GLU A 15 -2.24 -7.43 5.18
C GLU A 15 -2.02 -7.50 3.66
N SER A 16 -2.87 -8.26 2.95
CA SER A 16 -2.83 -8.32 1.49
C SER A 16 -3.07 -6.95 0.86
N LYS A 17 -4.02 -6.17 1.39
CA LYS A 17 -4.31 -4.83 0.89
C LYS A 17 -3.21 -3.83 1.21
N SER A 18 -2.65 -3.87 2.42
CA SER A 18 -1.49 -3.06 2.82
C SER A 18 -0.29 -3.34 1.91
N LEU A 19 -0.03 -4.60 1.56
CA LEU A 19 1.05 -4.97 0.65
C LEU A 19 0.87 -4.37 -0.75
N VAL A 20 -0.33 -4.49 -1.32
CA VAL A 20 -0.64 -3.90 -2.64
C VAL A 20 -0.52 -2.38 -2.58
N HIS A 21 -1.03 -1.75 -1.52
CA HIS A 21 -0.93 -0.31 -1.33
C HIS A 21 0.52 0.16 -1.24
N TRP A 22 1.32 -0.45 -0.36
CA TRP A 22 2.73 -0.13 -0.17
C TRP A 22 3.52 -0.28 -1.46
N LYS A 23 3.34 -1.40 -2.19
CA LYS A 23 4.05 -1.66 -3.45
C LYS A 23 3.71 -0.64 -4.52
N ALA A 24 2.42 -0.37 -4.73
CA ALA A 24 1.97 0.62 -5.71
C ALA A 24 2.47 2.03 -5.36
N TRP A 25 2.54 2.37 -4.06
CA TRP A 25 3.11 3.63 -3.61
C TRP A 25 4.60 3.72 -3.95
N ARG A 26 5.39 2.71 -3.60
CA ARG A 26 6.84 2.66 -3.93
C ARG A 26 7.07 2.82 -5.43
N GLU A 27 6.33 2.09 -6.25
CA GLU A 27 6.45 2.17 -7.72
C GLU A 27 6.04 3.55 -8.27
N ALA A 28 4.99 4.16 -7.75
CA ALA A 28 4.51 5.46 -8.22
C ALA A 28 5.44 6.63 -7.87
N TYR A 29 6.19 6.50 -6.78
CA TYR A 29 7.04 7.58 -6.25
C TYR A 29 8.54 7.36 -6.42
N ASP A 30 8.96 6.27 -7.08
CA ASP A 30 10.38 5.86 -7.21
C ASP A 30 11.26 7.00 -7.76
N ASP A 31 10.78 7.69 -8.80
CA ASP A 31 11.49 8.81 -9.45
C ASP A 31 11.07 10.20 -8.96
N LEU A 32 10.16 10.28 -7.98
CA LEU A 32 9.58 11.55 -7.51
C LEU A 32 10.09 11.97 -6.14
N LEU A 33 10.44 11.00 -5.29
CA LEU A 33 10.85 11.24 -3.90
C LEU A 33 12.31 10.83 -3.69
N PRO A 34 13.04 11.54 -2.80
CA PRO A 34 14.39 11.13 -2.41
C PRO A 34 14.41 9.67 -1.94
N ALA A 35 15.43 8.92 -2.37
CA ALA A 35 15.57 7.50 -2.02
C ALA A 35 15.54 7.27 -0.51
N GLU A 36 16.22 8.13 0.26
CA GLU A 36 16.23 8.14 1.72
C GLU A 36 14.82 8.25 2.33
N PHE A 37 13.92 9.02 1.71
CA PHE A 37 12.55 9.14 2.18
C PHE A 37 11.76 7.85 1.88
N GLN A 38 11.93 7.29 0.69
CA GLN A 38 11.24 6.07 0.29
C GLN A 38 11.64 4.86 1.14
N GLU A 39 12.89 4.78 1.58
CA GLU A 39 13.37 3.75 2.52
C GLU A 39 12.63 3.80 3.87
N THR A 40 12.14 4.97 4.28
CA THR A 40 11.34 5.09 5.51
C THR A 40 9.88 4.63 5.36
N MET A 41 9.42 4.37 4.13
CA MET A 41 8.07 3.88 3.84
C MET A 41 8.09 2.36 3.78
N THR A 42 7.95 1.74 4.95
CA THR A 42 7.89 0.28 5.12
C THR A 42 6.45 -0.23 5.13
N LEU A 43 6.28 -1.54 4.99
CA LEU A 43 4.96 -2.16 5.01
C LEU A 43 4.23 -1.94 6.35
N GLU A 44 4.94 -1.88 7.47
CA GLU A 44 4.34 -1.64 8.79
C GLU A 44 3.71 -0.24 8.94
N ARG A 45 4.03 0.69 8.03
CA ARG A 45 3.44 2.03 8.00
C ARG A 45 2.15 2.10 7.17
N CYS A 46 1.78 1.02 6.48
CA CYS A 46 0.63 0.92 5.57
C CYS A 46 -0.50 0.08 6.18
#